data_AF-A0A9D7U0Q9-F1
#
_entry.id   AF-A0A9D7U0Q9-F1
#
_cell.length_a   1.000
_cell.length_b   1.000
_cell.length_c   1.000
_cell.angle_alpha   90.00
_cell.angle_beta   90.00
_cell.angle_gamma   90.00
#
_symmetry.space_group_name_H-M   'P 1'
#
loop_
_entity.id
_entity.type
_entity.pdbx_description
1 polymer ?
#
loop_
_entity_poly.entity_id
_entity_poly.type
_entity_poly.pdbx_seq_one_letter_code
_entity_poly.pdbx_strand_id
1 'polypeptide(L)'
;MEIEAIESNINAAEKKIDFLENKLLTIESIESLKELKNFQKVETRTENIKNQESPFRVFNFENWEIWVGKNAKNNDLLTQKHAQKEDYWLHARDTPGSHVVIKNPNKKAIPDFVAEHAASIAAFYSKRSSETVVPVIFTQKKHVRKGKGMPAGQVIVDKEKVLIVAPFSG
;
A
#
# COMPACT_ATOMS: atom_id res chain seq x y z
N MET A 1 8.89 -4.76 -30.66
CA MET A 1 8.65 -5.36 -29.33
C MET A 1 9.26 -4.55 -28.18
N GLU A 2 10.58 -4.45 -27.98
CA GLU A 2 11.10 -3.65 -26.85
C GLU A 2 11.00 -2.13 -27.06
N ILE A 3 11.27 -1.64 -28.28
CA ILE A 3 11.19 -0.21 -28.61
C ILE A 3 9.75 0.33 -28.49
N GLU A 4 8.76 -0.39 -29.03
CA GLU A 4 7.34 -0.01 -28.91
C GLU A 4 6.86 0.02 -27.45
N ALA A 5 7.36 -0.89 -26.60
CA ALA A 5 7.04 -0.89 -25.18
C ALA A 5 7.66 0.33 -24.48
N ILE A 6 8.87 0.73 -24.85
CA ILE A 6 9.53 1.93 -24.32
C ILE A 6 8.81 3.19 -24.79
N GLU A 7 8.46 3.31 -26.07
CA GLU A 7 7.69 4.45 -26.61
C GLU A 7 6.32 4.58 -25.94
N SER A 8 5.63 3.46 -25.70
CA SER A 8 4.37 3.45 -24.95
C SER A 8 4.55 3.96 -23.51
N ASN A 9 5.63 3.55 -22.84
CA ASN A 9 5.96 4.01 -21.49
C ASN A 9 6.31 5.51 -21.46
N ILE A 10 7.04 6.00 -22.45
CA ILE A 10 7.38 7.43 -22.59
C ILE A 10 6.10 8.25 -22.75
N ASN A 11 5.21 7.86 -23.66
CA ASN A 11 3.94 8.56 -23.88
C ASN A 11 3.05 8.55 -22.62
N ALA A 12 3.02 7.41 -21.89
CA ALA A 12 2.31 7.33 -20.63
C ALA A 12 2.91 8.26 -19.55
N ALA A 13 4.25 8.39 -19.52
CA ALA A 13 4.95 9.31 -18.62
C ALA A 13 4.70 10.78 -18.99
N GLU A 14 4.72 11.13 -20.28
CA GLU A 14 4.43 12.49 -20.77
C GLU A 14 3.00 12.93 -20.40
N LYS A 15 2.01 12.06 -20.60
CA LYS A 15 0.63 12.31 -20.16
C LYS A 15 0.53 12.48 -18.65
N LYS A 16 1.36 11.77 -17.89
CA LYS A 16 1.42 11.91 -16.44
C LYS A 16 1.98 13.27 -16.03
N ILE A 17 3.01 13.75 -16.73
CA ILE A 17 3.63 15.06 -16.51
C ILE A 17 2.60 16.16 -16.76
N ASP A 18 1.95 16.16 -17.93
CA ASP A 18 0.92 17.16 -18.28
C ASP A 18 -0.23 17.19 -17.26
N PHE A 19 -0.69 16.02 -16.81
CA PHE A 19 -1.70 15.93 -15.76
C PHE A 19 -1.24 16.56 -14.44
N LEU A 20 0.02 16.31 -14.03
CA LEU A 20 0.58 16.86 -12.79
C LEU A 20 0.81 18.37 -12.89
N GLU A 21 1.22 18.88 -14.04
CA GLU A 21 1.39 20.32 -14.29
C GLU A 21 0.05 21.06 -14.20
N ASN A 22 -1.00 20.55 -14.83
CA ASN A 22 -2.35 21.11 -14.71
C ASN A 22 -2.86 21.10 -13.26
N LYS A 23 -2.53 20.04 -12.52
CA LYS A 23 -2.84 19.94 -11.09
C LYS A 23 -2.08 20.97 -10.26
N LEU A 24 -0.80 21.19 -10.57
CA LEU A 24 0.03 22.21 -9.92
C LEU A 24 -0.55 23.60 -10.15
N LEU A 25 -0.86 23.95 -11.41
CA LEU A 25 -1.50 25.22 -11.76
C LEU A 25 -2.81 25.44 -11.01
N THR A 26 -3.62 24.37 -10.88
CA THR A 26 -4.87 24.43 -10.12
C THR A 26 -4.59 24.77 -8.66
N ILE A 27 -3.60 24.12 -8.04
CA ILE A 27 -3.22 24.38 -6.64
C ILE A 27 -2.65 25.79 -6.46
N GLU A 28 -1.83 26.26 -7.40
CA GLU A 28 -1.27 27.62 -7.37
C GLU A 28 -2.34 28.70 -7.51
N SER A 29 -3.42 28.42 -8.24
CA SER A 29 -4.56 29.34 -8.37
C SER A 29 -5.52 29.36 -7.17
N ILE A 30 -5.28 28.51 -6.15
CA ILE A 30 -6.11 28.48 -4.94
C ILE A 30 -5.69 29.63 -4.01
N GLU A 31 -6.56 30.62 -3.86
CA GLU A 31 -6.30 31.80 -3.03
C GLU A 31 -6.95 31.71 -1.65
N SER A 32 -7.84 30.72 -1.41
CA SER A 32 -8.57 30.59 -0.14
C SER A 32 -8.43 29.20 0.50
N LEU A 33 -8.38 29.18 1.84
CA LEU A 33 -8.39 27.95 2.64
C LEU A 33 -9.64 27.07 2.38
N LYS A 34 -10.74 27.67 1.94
CA LYS A 34 -11.99 26.97 1.63
C LYS A 34 -11.89 26.19 0.32
N GLU A 35 -11.27 26.78 -0.69
CA GLU A 35 -10.99 26.12 -1.98
C GLU A 35 -9.96 25.02 -1.82
N LEU A 36 -8.91 25.24 -1.03
CA LEU A 36 -7.93 24.20 -0.70
C LEU A 36 -8.60 22.97 -0.07
N LYS A 37 -9.48 23.18 0.91
CA LYS A 37 -10.23 22.09 1.56
C LYS A 37 -11.17 21.38 0.60
N ASN A 38 -11.82 22.10 -0.31
CA ASN A 38 -12.68 21.50 -1.33
C ASN A 38 -11.87 20.68 -2.33
N PHE A 39 -10.73 21.20 -2.79
CA PHE A 39 -9.82 20.50 -3.69
C PHE A 39 -9.30 19.21 -3.06
N GLN A 40 -8.81 19.28 -1.81
CA GLN A 40 -8.41 18.09 -1.06
C GLN A 40 -9.57 17.09 -0.95
N LYS A 41 -10.79 17.53 -0.61
CA LYS A 41 -11.95 16.64 -0.51
C LYS A 41 -12.32 15.97 -1.84
N VAL A 42 -12.20 16.67 -2.97
CA VAL A 42 -12.45 16.11 -4.31
C VAL A 42 -11.37 15.10 -4.67
N GLU A 43 -10.10 15.40 -4.38
CA GLU A 43 -8.97 14.49 -4.52
C GLU A 43 -9.17 13.21 -3.69
N THR A 44 -9.47 13.35 -2.39
CA THR A 44 -9.71 12.18 -1.52
C THR A 44 -10.92 11.37 -1.98
N ARG A 45 -11.96 12.03 -2.50
CA ARG A 45 -13.15 11.33 -3.03
C ARG A 45 -12.82 10.56 -4.31
N THR A 46 -12.01 11.14 -5.19
CA THR A 46 -11.57 10.50 -6.45
C THR A 46 -10.65 9.32 -6.16
N GLU A 47 -9.73 9.46 -5.21
CA GLU A 47 -8.91 8.35 -4.70
C GLU A 47 -9.77 7.25 -4.08
N ASN A 48 -10.78 7.61 -3.28
CA ASN A 48 -11.70 6.63 -2.69
C ASN A 48 -12.53 5.86 -3.74
N ILE A 49 -12.97 6.51 -4.83
CA ILE A 49 -13.69 5.85 -5.92
C ILE A 49 -12.76 4.86 -6.65
N LYS A 50 -11.53 5.27 -6.98
CA LYS A 50 -10.51 4.35 -7.55
C LYS A 50 -10.18 3.20 -6.59
N ASN A 51 -10.12 3.48 -5.29
CA ASN A 51 -9.94 2.46 -4.27
C ASN A 51 -11.16 1.53 -4.15
N GLN A 52 -12.38 1.95 -4.48
CA GLN A 52 -13.56 1.08 -4.46
C GLN A 52 -13.53 0.06 -5.60
N GLU A 53 -13.11 0.45 -6.80
CA GLU A 53 -13.00 -0.43 -7.98
C GLU A 53 -11.78 -1.36 -7.91
N SER A 54 -10.70 -0.94 -7.24
CA SER A 54 -9.51 -1.77 -7.04
C SER A 54 -9.74 -2.91 -6.04
N PRO A 55 -9.19 -4.12 -6.24
CA PRO A 55 -9.23 -5.18 -5.24
C PRO A 55 -8.45 -4.83 -3.96
N PHE A 56 -7.59 -3.80 -3.99
CA PHE A 56 -6.76 -3.39 -2.86
C PHE A 56 -7.17 -2.01 -2.34
N ARG A 57 -6.86 -1.74 -1.07
CA ARG A 57 -6.85 -0.37 -0.54
C ARG A 57 -5.42 0.15 -0.68
N VAL A 58 -5.25 1.27 -1.37
CA VAL A 58 -3.96 1.95 -1.53
C VAL A 58 -3.90 3.15 -0.60
N PHE A 59 -2.81 3.27 0.14
CA PHE A 59 -2.46 4.41 0.98
C PHE A 59 -1.11 4.95 0.50
N ASN A 60 -0.96 6.27 0.52
CA ASN A 60 0.30 6.94 0.21
C ASN A 60 0.83 7.60 1.47
N PHE A 61 2.07 7.31 1.83
CA PHE A 61 2.72 7.90 2.99
C PHE A 61 4.20 8.17 2.69
N GLU A 62 4.62 9.43 2.75
CA GLU A 62 6.02 9.84 2.54
C GLU A 62 6.63 9.30 1.23
N ASN A 63 5.84 9.34 0.14
CA ASN A 63 6.15 8.80 -1.19
C ASN A 63 6.27 7.28 -1.29
N TRP A 64 5.76 6.55 -0.30
CA TRP A 64 5.62 5.10 -0.33
C TRP A 64 4.16 4.70 -0.55
N GLU A 65 3.95 3.80 -1.50
CA GLU A 65 2.65 3.19 -1.73
C GLU A 65 2.49 1.96 -0.82
N ILE A 66 1.43 1.95 -0.02
CA ILE A 66 1.08 0.87 0.90
C ILE A 66 -0.24 0.26 0.43
N TRP A 67 -0.19 -1.01 0.04
CA TRP A 67 -1.32 -1.73 -0.52
C TRP A 67 -1.85 -2.73 0.50
N VAL A 68 -3.17 -2.75 0.69
CA VAL A 68 -3.84 -3.57 1.69
C VAL A 68 -4.90 -4.44 1.02
N GLY A 69 -4.84 -5.75 1.27
CA GLY A 69 -5.86 -6.67 0.79
C GLY A 69 -7.17 -6.51 1.56
N LYS A 70 -8.31 -6.43 0.85
CA LYS A 70 -9.63 -6.26 1.47
C LYS A 70 -10.25 -7.54 2.03
N ASN A 71 -9.79 -8.71 1.55
CA ASN A 71 -10.29 -10.02 1.92
C ASN A 71 -9.22 -11.09 1.61
N ALA A 72 -9.48 -12.35 1.97
CA ALA A 72 -8.53 -13.46 1.78
C ALA A 72 -8.10 -13.69 0.31
N LYS A 73 -9.03 -13.56 -0.65
CA LYS A 73 -8.71 -13.69 -2.09
C LYS A 73 -7.79 -12.55 -2.55
N ASN A 74 -8.06 -11.33 -2.08
CA ASN A 74 -7.28 -10.15 -2.42
C ASN A 74 -5.91 -10.18 -1.71
N ASN A 75 -5.82 -10.71 -0.49
CA ASN A 75 -4.54 -10.94 0.20
C ASN A 75 -3.62 -11.86 -0.63
N ASP A 76 -4.18 -12.96 -1.14
CA ASP A 76 -3.48 -13.87 -2.04
C ASP A 76 -3.04 -13.20 -3.32
N LEU A 77 -3.97 -12.49 -3.99
CA LEU A 77 -3.68 -11.77 -5.22
C LEU A 77 -2.56 -10.75 -5.02
N LEU A 78 -2.65 -9.95 -3.95
CA LEU A 78 -1.65 -8.96 -3.55
C LEU A 78 -0.29 -9.60 -3.35
N THR A 79 -0.24 -10.67 -2.54
CA THR A 79 1.03 -11.27 -2.09
C THR A 79 1.69 -12.14 -3.16
N GLN A 80 0.91 -12.75 -4.06
CA GLN A 80 1.45 -13.69 -5.04
C GLN A 80 1.64 -13.06 -6.42
N LYS A 81 0.79 -12.11 -6.84
CA LYS A 81 0.84 -11.54 -8.19
C LYS A 81 1.34 -10.09 -8.25
N HIS A 82 1.02 -9.27 -7.25
CA HIS A 82 1.34 -7.82 -7.31
C HIS A 82 2.58 -7.43 -6.50
N ALA A 83 2.89 -8.17 -5.44
CA ALA A 83 4.08 -7.94 -4.63
C ALA A 83 5.34 -8.49 -5.33
N GLN A 84 6.36 -7.65 -5.44
CA GLN A 84 7.69 -7.99 -5.95
C GLN A 84 8.59 -8.50 -4.83
N LYS A 85 9.72 -9.13 -5.15
CA LYS A 85 10.60 -9.77 -4.16
C LYS A 85 11.18 -8.77 -3.14
N GLU A 86 11.43 -7.55 -3.60
CA GLU A 86 12.01 -6.44 -2.84
C GLU A 86 10.97 -5.58 -2.10
N ASP A 87 9.69 -5.82 -2.34
CA ASP A 87 8.61 -5.22 -1.55
C ASP A 87 8.62 -5.78 -0.13
N TYR A 88 8.07 -5.00 0.81
CA TYR A 88 7.93 -5.43 2.19
C TYR A 88 6.51 -5.88 2.46
N TRP A 89 6.37 -6.99 3.17
CA TRP A 89 5.11 -7.62 3.51
C TRP A 89 4.90 -7.55 5.02
N LEU A 90 3.68 -7.20 5.41
CA LEU A 90 3.26 -7.08 6.80
C LEU A 90 1.93 -7.76 7.04
N HIS A 91 1.78 -8.30 8.25
CA HIS A 91 0.55 -8.94 8.71
C HIS A 91 0.52 -9.03 10.24
N ALA A 92 -0.66 -8.91 10.83
CA ALA A 92 -0.80 -9.02 12.28
C ALA A 92 -0.53 -10.45 12.75
N ARG A 93 0.39 -10.61 13.70
CA ARG A 93 0.89 -11.91 14.14
C ARG A 93 -0.20 -12.72 14.85
N ASP A 94 -0.25 -14.02 14.54
CA ASP A 94 -1.12 -15.01 15.17
C ASP A 94 -2.63 -14.67 15.13
N THR A 95 -3.05 -13.85 14.16
CA THR A 95 -4.45 -13.44 14.03
C THR A 95 -4.88 -13.29 12.58
N PRO A 96 -6.16 -13.55 12.24
CA PRO A 96 -6.70 -13.18 10.94
C PRO A 96 -6.61 -11.67 10.71
N GLY A 97 -6.18 -11.29 9.51
CA GLY A 97 -6.05 -9.88 9.12
C GLY A 97 -5.69 -9.71 7.65
N SER A 98 -5.64 -8.46 7.22
CA SER A 98 -5.25 -8.09 5.86
C SER A 98 -3.74 -8.24 5.65
N HIS A 99 -3.36 -8.66 4.44
CA HIS A 99 -1.96 -8.55 4.00
C HIS A 99 -1.71 -7.10 3.60
N VAL A 100 -0.61 -6.54 4.09
CA VAL A 100 -0.15 -5.20 3.77
C VAL A 100 1.18 -5.30 3.05
N VAL A 101 1.34 -4.58 1.95
CA VAL A 101 2.57 -4.57 1.15
C VAL A 101 3.01 -3.13 0.93
N ILE A 102 4.25 -2.83 1.29
CA ILE A 102 4.91 -1.57 0.95
C ILE A 102 5.67 -1.77 -0.35
N LYS A 103 5.29 -1.03 -1.40
CA LYS A 103 5.91 -1.10 -2.71
C LYS A 103 7.30 -0.47 -2.66
N ASN A 104 8.32 -1.20 -3.10
CA ASN A 104 9.71 -0.75 -3.11
C ASN A 104 10.39 -0.98 -4.48
N PRO A 105 9.91 -0.33 -5.56
CA PRO A 105 10.46 -0.51 -6.90
C PRO A 105 11.94 -0.09 -6.99
N ASN A 106 12.35 0.87 -6.18
CA ASN A 106 13.72 1.42 -6.17
C ASN A 106 14.69 0.65 -5.26
N LYS A 107 14.25 -0.44 -4.62
CA LYS A 107 15.06 -1.27 -3.71
C LYS A 107 15.76 -0.46 -2.60
N LYS A 108 15.11 0.61 -2.13
CA LYS A 108 15.64 1.49 -1.08
C LYS A 108 15.37 0.86 0.29
N ALA A 109 16.21 1.21 1.27
CA ALA A 109 15.90 0.93 2.66
C ALA A 109 14.66 1.75 3.07
N ILE A 110 13.68 1.09 3.68
CA ILE A 110 12.47 1.75 4.18
C ILE A 110 12.81 2.39 5.52
N PRO A 111 12.52 3.69 5.72
CA PRO A 111 12.65 4.33 7.03
C PRO A 111 11.74 3.67 8.08
N ASP A 112 12.20 3.60 9.34
CA ASP A 112 11.44 2.93 10.40
C ASP A 112 10.02 3.50 10.58
N PHE A 113 9.85 4.82 10.49
CA PHE A 113 8.54 5.46 10.61
C PHE A 113 7.54 5.04 9.51
N VAL A 114 8.01 4.73 8.29
CA VAL A 114 7.15 4.19 7.21
C VAL A 114 6.75 2.75 7.51
N ALA A 115 7.70 1.95 8.00
CA ALA A 115 7.43 0.57 8.40
C ALA A 115 6.44 0.49 9.56
N GLU A 116 6.59 1.37 10.56
CA GLU A 116 5.66 1.52 11.69
C GLU A 116 4.27 1.96 11.23
N HIS A 117 4.19 2.96 10.35
CA HIS A 117 2.89 3.41 9.81
C HIS A 117 2.16 2.28 9.06
N ALA A 118 2.87 1.56 8.19
CA ALA A 118 2.31 0.39 7.49
C ALA A 118 1.91 -0.73 8.46
N ALA A 119 2.67 -0.92 9.53
CA ALA A 119 2.34 -1.91 10.57
C ALA A 119 1.08 -1.50 11.34
N SER A 120 0.92 -0.23 11.69
CA SER A 120 -0.30 0.28 12.33
C SER A 120 -1.54 0.06 11.45
N ILE A 121 -1.40 0.21 10.12
CA ILE A 121 -2.46 -0.12 9.17
C ILE A 121 -2.77 -1.62 9.19
N ALA A 122 -1.75 -2.50 9.20
CA ALA A 122 -1.94 -3.95 9.30
C ALA A 122 -2.65 -4.35 10.60
N ALA A 123 -2.29 -3.71 11.71
CA ALA A 123 -2.94 -3.90 13.01
C ALA A 123 -4.40 -3.47 12.99
N PHE A 124 -4.72 -2.32 12.38
CA PHE A 124 -6.10 -1.83 12.23
C PHE A 124 -6.98 -2.77 11.39
N TYR A 125 -6.45 -3.32 10.29
CA TYR A 125 -7.17 -4.28 9.45
C TYR A 125 -7.02 -5.74 9.91
N SER A 126 -6.82 -5.95 11.21
CA SER A 126 -6.76 -7.27 11.84
C SER A 126 -7.89 -7.45 12.87
N LYS A 127 -8.10 -8.69 13.32
CA LYS A 127 -9.02 -8.94 14.45
C LYS A 127 -8.55 -8.35 15.78
N ARG A 128 -7.30 -7.89 15.88
CA ARG A 128 -6.72 -7.30 17.10
C ARG A 128 -6.77 -5.77 17.11
N SER A 129 -7.58 -5.16 16.25
CA SER A 129 -7.68 -3.70 16.09
C SER A 129 -8.17 -2.95 17.34
N SER A 130 -8.83 -3.64 18.28
CA SER A 130 -9.27 -3.07 19.56
C SER A 130 -8.20 -3.08 20.66
N GLU A 131 -7.05 -3.72 20.42
CA GLU A 131 -5.96 -3.77 21.40
C GLU A 131 -5.12 -2.48 21.37
N THR A 132 -4.53 -2.12 22.50
CA THR A 132 -3.66 -0.94 22.60
C THR A 132 -2.39 -1.09 21.76
N VAL A 133 -1.85 -2.31 21.68
CA VAL A 133 -0.68 -2.65 20.89
C VAL A 133 -0.85 -4.01 20.25
N VAL A 134 -0.42 -4.14 19.00
CA VAL A 134 -0.53 -5.36 18.22
C VAL A 134 0.85 -5.74 17.68
N PRO A 135 1.30 -7.00 17.85
CA PRO A 135 2.48 -7.50 17.19
C PRO A 135 2.20 -7.71 15.71
N VAL A 136 3.02 -7.09 14.86
CA VAL A 136 2.91 -7.16 13.41
C VAL A 136 4.20 -7.73 12.84
N ILE A 137 4.07 -8.78 12.04
CA ILE A 137 5.17 -9.35 11.28
C ILE A 137 5.57 -8.33 10.21
N PHE A 138 6.87 -8.12 10.06
CA PHE A 138 7.49 -7.31 9.03
C PHE A 138 8.61 -8.14 8.38
N THR A 139 8.51 -8.38 7.09
CA THR A 139 9.57 -9.06 6.33
C THR A 139 9.56 -8.63 4.87
N GLN A 140 10.58 -9.02 4.11
CA GLN A 140 10.56 -8.87 2.66
C GLN A 140 9.70 -9.96 2.03
N LYS A 141 8.96 -9.60 0.98
CA LYS A 141 8.08 -10.51 0.26
C LYS A 141 8.80 -11.77 -0.25
N LYS A 142 10.10 -11.69 -0.57
CA LYS A 142 10.92 -12.86 -0.93
C LYS A 142 10.94 -13.98 0.12
N HIS A 143 10.69 -13.66 1.39
CA HIS A 143 10.61 -14.64 2.49
C HIS A 143 9.18 -15.09 2.79
N VAL A 144 8.19 -14.64 2.02
CA VAL A 144 6.79 -15.04 2.17
C VAL A 144 6.41 -15.93 1.00
N ARG A 145 5.96 -17.16 1.28
CA ARG A 145 5.60 -18.14 0.24
C ARG A 145 4.26 -18.79 0.54
N LYS A 146 3.56 -19.21 -0.52
CA LYS A 146 2.32 -19.99 -0.38
C LYS A 146 2.62 -21.47 -0.61
N GLY A 147 2.24 -22.33 0.33
CA GLY A 147 2.34 -23.78 0.18
C GLY A 147 1.29 -24.34 -0.78
N LYS A 148 1.60 -25.47 -1.43
CA LYS A 148 0.68 -26.14 -2.35
C LYS A 148 -0.56 -26.63 -1.58
N GLY A 149 -1.75 -26.26 -2.04
CA GLY A 149 -3.02 -26.65 -1.42
C GLY A 149 -3.46 -25.80 -0.23
N MET A 150 -2.72 -24.75 0.14
CA MET A 150 -3.11 -23.87 1.23
C MET A 150 -4.33 -22.99 0.86
N PRO A 151 -5.27 -22.78 1.82
CA PRO A 151 -6.36 -21.82 1.69
C PRO A 151 -5.92 -20.43 1.25
N ALA A 152 -6.87 -19.66 0.71
CA ALA A 152 -6.59 -18.29 0.31
C ALA A 152 -6.23 -17.41 1.51
N GLY A 153 -5.19 -16.58 1.36
CA GLY A 153 -4.65 -15.72 2.40
C GLY A 153 -3.65 -16.42 3.32
N GLN A 154 -3.49 -17.75 3.26
CA GLN A 154 -2.56 -18.43 4.13
C GLN A 154 -1.16 -18.50 3.49
N VAL A 155 -0.16 -18.05 4.25
CA VAL A 155 1.24 -17.97 3.81
C VAL A 155 2.17 -18.55 4.87
N ILE A 156 3.33 -19.00 4.42
CA ILE A 156 4.46 -19.37 5.26
C ILE A 156 5.45 -18.22 5.18
N VAL A 157 5.89 -17.75 6.34
CA VAL A 157 6.82 -16.64 6.48
C VAL A 157 8.13 -17.16 7.06
N ASP A 158 9.22 -16.83 6.38
CA ASP A 158 10.58 -17.08 6.83
C ASP A 158 11.21 -15.73 7.23
N LYS A 159 12.19 -15.72 8.14
CA LYS A 159 12.96 -14.51 8.55
C LYS A 159 12.08 -13.27 8.83
N GLU A 160 11.27 -13.34 9.87
CA GLU A 160 10.41 -12.25 10.31
C GLU A 160 11.07 -11.34 11.35
N LYS A 161 10.80 -10.03 11.25
CA LYS A 161 10.92 -9.07 12.35
C LYS A 161 9.52 -8.82 12.89
N VAL A 162 9.39 -8.61 14.20
CA VAL A 162 8.10 -8.25 14.81
C VAL A 162 8.17 -6.79 15.26
N LEU A 163 7.19 -6.00 14.82
CA LEU A 163 6.98 -4.62 15.24
C LEU A 163 5.81 -4.60 16.22
N ILE A 164 5.95 -3.91 17.34
CA ILE A 164 4.86 -3.69 18.29
C ILE A 164 4.33 -2.28 18.05
N VAL A 165 3.10 -2.19 17.55
CA VAL A 165 2.51 -0.91 17.11
C VAL A 165 1.09 -0.76 17.62
N ALA A 166 0.68 0.48 17.89
CA ALA A 166 -0.73 0.77 18.10
C ALA A 166 -1.49 0.66 16.76
N PRO A 167 -2.72 0.11 16.74
CA PRO A 167 -3.57 0.15 15.56
C PRO A 167 -3.75 1.58 15.05
N PHE A 168 -3.79 1.74 13.73
CA PHE A 168 -4.01 3.04 13.11
C PHE A 168 -5.37 3.62 13.53
N SER A 169 -5.33 4.65 14.38
CA SER A 169 -6.47 5.52 14.65
C SER A 169 -6.44 6.63 13.59
N GLY A 170 -7.19 6.44 12.51
CA GLY A 170 -7.36 7.47 11.47
C GLY A 170 -7.94 8.77 12.02
#